data_AF-X1VXM9-F1
#
_entry.id   AF-X1VXM9-F1
#
_cell.length_a   1.000
_cell.length_b   1.000
_cell.length_c   1.000
_cell.angle_alpha   90.00
_cell.angle_beta   90.00
_cell.angle_gamma   90.00
#
_symmetry.space_group_name_H-M   'P 1'
#
loop_
_entity.id
_entity.type
_entity.pdbx_description
1 polymer ?
#
loop_
_entity_poly.entity_id
_entity_poly.type
_entity_poly.pdbx_seq_one_letter_code
_entity_poly.pdbx_strand_id
1 'polypeptide(L)' 'MAFKKLGKDLENIMRNLRGLPKIDKDIINAIVQDLQRALLSADVKVELVFQMTENIKKEAK' A
#
# COMPACT_ATOMS: atom_id res chain seq x y z
N MET A 1 0.87 -19.69 2.39
CA MET A 1 1.71 -18.84 3.27
C MET A 1 1.79 -17.40 2.76
N ALA A 2 2.02 -17.16 1.46
CA ALA A 2 2.04 -15.81 0.86
C ALA A 2 0.72 -15.02 1.00
N PHE A 3 -0.44 -15.59 0.62
CA PHE A 3 -1.74 -14.89 0.75
C PHE A 3 -2.12 -14.53 2.19
N LYS A 4 -1.79 -15.38 3.17
CA LYS A 4 -2.00 -15.07 4.60
C LYS A 4 -1.13 -13.89 5.04
N LYS A 5 0.12 -13.83 4.57
CA LYS A 5 1.03 -12.72 4.84
C LYS A 5 0.55 -11.43 4.17
N LEU A 6 0.17 -11.49 2.90
CA LEU A 6 -0.39 -10.36 2.15
C LEU A 6 -1.64 -9.80 2.85
N GLY A 7 -2.59 -10.67 3.23
CA GLY A 7 -3.79 -10.25 3.96
C GLY A 7 -3.46 -9.50 5.25
N LYS A 8 -2.50 -10.02 6.03
CA LYS A 8 -2.04 -9.37 7.28
C LYS A 8 -1.33 -8.04 7.01
N ASP A 9 -0.50 -7.97 5.97
CA ASP A 9 0.22 -6.75 5.59
C ASP A 9 -0.76 -5.65 5.17
N LEU A 10 -1.77 -6.00 4.36
CA LEU A 10 -2.84 -5.08 3.95
C LEU A 10 -3.71 -4.63 5.14
N GLU A 11 -4.07 -5.55 6.04
CA GLU A 11 -4.83 -5.21 7.25
C GLU A 11 -4.08 -4.21 8.13
N ASN A 12 -2.77 -4.42 8.32
CA ASN A 12 -1.92 -3.52 9.08
C ASN A 12 -1.84 -2.14 8.42
N ILE A 13 -1.65 -2.08 7.10
CA ILE A 13 -1.65 -0.82 6.34
C ILE A 13 -2.97 -0.06 6.56
N MET A 14 -4.11 -0.74 6.43
CA MET A 14 -5.43 -0.12 6.62
C MET A 14 -5.68 0.30 8.08
N ARG A 15 -5.18 -0.46 9.06
CA ARG A 15 -5.27 -0.08 10.48
C ARG A 15 -4.45 1.17 10.76
N ASN A 16 -3.23 1.24 10.23
CA ASN A 16 -2.37 2.41 10.41
C ASN A 16 -3.00 3.65 9.77
N LEU A 17 -3.55 3.51 8.56
CA LEU A 17 -4.21 4.61 7.85
C LEU A 17 -5.42 5.16 8.62
N ARG A 18 -6.27 4.28 9.17
CA ARG A 18 -7.44 4.67 9.98
C ARG A 18 -7.09 5.28 11.34
N GLY A 19 -5.91 4.99 11.88
CA GLY A 19 -5.46 5.50 13.18
C GLY A 19 -4.89 6.92 13.15
N LEU A 20 -4.72 7.51 11.96
CA LEU A 20 -4.07 8.81 11.81
C LEU A 20 -5.10 9.96 11.89
N PRO A 21 -4.84 10.99 12.72
CA PRO A 21 -5.75 12.13 12.89
C PRO A 21 -5.77 13.04 11.66
N LYS A 22 -4.71 13.02 10.85
CA LYS A 22 -4.58 13.74 9.58
C LYS A 22 -3.81 12.89 8.60
N ILE A 23 -4.25 12.91 7.34
CA ILE A 23 -3.58 12.23 6.24
C ILE A 23 -2.90 13.31 5.39
N ASP A 24 -1.58 13.25 5.27
CA ASP A 24 -0.77 14.12 4.42
C ASP A 24 -0.03 13.32 3.33
N LYS A 25 0.66 14.05 2.43
CA LYS A 25 1.35 13.44 1.29
C LYS A 25 2.49 12.51 1.72
N ASP A 26 3.16 12.80 2.83
CA ASP A 26 4.28 12.00 3.31
C ASP A 26 3.77 10.66 3.88
N ILE A 27 2.68 10.69 4.64
CA ILE A 27 1.96 9.51 5.13
C ILE A 27 1.50 8.65 3.95
N ILE A 28 0.86 9.25 2.95
CA ILE A 28 0.37 8.51 1.78
C ILE A 28 1.53 7.85 1.03
N ASN A 29 2.64 8.56 0.83
CA ASN A 29 3.82 8.00 0.16
C ASN A 29 4.42 6.81 0.94
N ALA A 30 4.50 6.90 2.27
CA ALA A 30 4.98 5.81 3.12
C ALA A 30 4.08 4.57 3.00
N ILE A 31 2.75 4.77 3.06
CA ILE A 31 1.77 3.70 2.92
C ILE A 31 1.83 3.05 1.54
N VAL A 32 1.97 3.85 0.48
CA VAL A 32 2.10 3.35 -0.89
C VAL A 32 3.36 2.49 -1.05
N GLN A 33 4.47 2.86 -0.40
CA GLN A 33 5.70 2.06 -0.40
C GLN A 33 5.57 0.74 0.36
N ASP A 34 4.85 0.71 1.49
CA ASP A 34 4.54 -0.53 2.20
C ASP A 34 3.64 -1.44 1.36
N LEU A 35 2.63 -0.87 0.70
CA LEU A 35 1.72 -1.58 -0.20
C LEU A 35 2.47 -2.18 -1.40
N GLN A 36 3.38 -1.42 -2.03
CA GLN A 36 4.25 -1.92 -3.10
C GLN A 36 5.05 -3.15 -2.65
N ARG A 37 5.70 -3.07 -1.48
CA ARG A 37 6.52 -4.17 -0.94
C ARG A 37 5.67 -5.41 -0.66
N ALA A 38 4.47 -5.23 -0.10
CA ALA A 38 3.56 -6.33 0.19
C ALA A 38 3.09 -7.05 -1.08
N LEU A 39 2.69 -6.30 -2.11
CA LEU A 39 2.21 -6.85 -3.38
C LEU A 39 3.33 -7.55 -4.17
N LEU A 40 4.52 -6.96 -4.24
CA LEU A 40 5.67 -7.58 -4.91
C LEU A 40 6.11 -8.87 -4.20
N SER A 41 6.08 -8.89 -2.87
CA SER A 41 6.40 -10.09 -2.07
C SER A 41 5.36 -11.21 -2.23
N ALA A 42 4.20 -10.91 -2.81
CA ALA A 42 3.14 -11.87 -3.08
C ALA A 42 3.12 -12.31 -4.56
N ASP A 43 4.21 -12.08 -5.29
CA ASP A 43 4.39 -12.42 -6.71
C ASP A 43 3.37 -11.71 -7.64
N VAL A 44 2.89 -10.52 -7.26
CA VAL A 44 2.06 -9.68 -8.13
C VAL A 44 2.93 -9.03 -9.21
N LYS A 45 2.40 -8.99 -10.44
CA LYS A 45 3.06 -8.41 -11.61
C LYS A 45 3.48 -6.95 -11.35
N VAL A 46 4.77 -6.63 -11.59
CA VAL A 46 5.39 -5.33 -11.28
C VAL A 46 4.65 -4.17 -11.96
N GLU A 47 4.25 -4.34 -13.22
CA GLU A 47 3.54 -3.32 -13.99
C GLU A 47 2.18 -2.98 -13.36
N LEU A 48 1.48 -3.98 -12.82
CA LEU A 48 0.21 -3.77 -12.13
C LEU A 48 0.42 -3.04 -10.79
N VAL A 49 1.46 -3.41 -10.03
CA VAL A 49 1.82 -2.73 -8.79
C VAL A 49 2.15 -1.27 -9.05
N PHE A 50 2.98 -1.00 -10.07
CA PHE A 50 3.34 0.36 -10.47
C PHE A 50 2.09 1.18 -10.84
N GLN A 51 1.26 0.65 -11.74
CA GLN A 51 0.04 1.32 -12.18
C GLN A 51 -0.90 1.64 -11.01
N MET A 52 -1.13 0.69 -10.11
CA MET A 52 -1.95 0.88 -8.92
C MET A 52 -1.42 2.03 -8.05
N THR A 53 -0.10 2.05 -7.82
CA THR A 53 0.52 3.02 -6.91
C THR A 53 0.58 4.42 -7.49
N GLU A 54 0.75 4.54 -8.80
CA GLU A 54 0.64 5.82 -9.51
C GLU A 54 -0.79 6.36 -9.47
N ASN A 55 -1.80 5.49 -9.61
CA ASN A 55 -3.19 5.91 -9.47
C ASN A 55 -3.48 6.42 -8.05
N ILE A 56 -3.02 5.72 -7.01
CA ILE A 56 -3.19 6.19 -5.61
C ILE A 56 -2.54 7.56 -5.41
N LYS A 57 -1.31 7.76 -5.90
CA LYS A 57 -0.61 9.05 -5.78
C LYS A 57 -1.29 10.18 -6.53
N LYS A 58 -1.95 9.88 -7.66
CA LYS A 58 -2.73 10.86 -8.43
C LYS A 58 -3.97 11.32 -7.68
N GLU A 59 -4.74 10.38 -7.11
CA GLU A 59 -5.93 10.70 -6.31
C GLU A 59 -5.61 11.42 -5.00
N ALA A 60 -4.43 11.16 -4.44
CA ALA A 60 -3.93 11.82 -3.23
C ALA A 60 -3.43 13.26 -3.44
N LYS A 61 -3.38 13.74 -4.69
CA LYS A 61 -2.68 14.99 -5.04
C LYS A 61 -3.53 16.22 -4.82
#